data_AF-A0A8T6IX50-F1
#
_entry.id   AF-A0A8T6IX50-F1
#
_cell.length_a   1.000
_cell.length_b   1.000
_cell.length_c   1.000
_cell.angle_alpha   90.00
_cell.angle_beta   90.00
_cell.angle_gamma   90.00
#
_symmetry.space_group_name_H-M   'P 1'
#
loop_
_entity.id
_entity.type
_entity.pdbx_description
1 polymer ?
#
loop_
_entity_poly.entity_id
_entity_poly.type
_entity_poly.pdbx_seq_one_letter_code
_entity_poly.pdbx_strand_id
1 'polypeptide(L)'
;MSQDHRPRSQTRQLMIDIVARSERPLTRTEIVNRLNRKKTPHLIDMMDALVDEGVFRRSIHTFNNGVTGYVYSVAREYARE
;
A
#
# COMPACT_ATOMS: atom_id res chain seq x y z
N MET A 1 -21.13 18.10 -2.35
CA MET A 1 -20.15 17.18 -1.74
C MET A 1 -18.85 17.35 -2.50
N SER A 2 -17.93 18.14 -1.97
CA SER A 2 -16.65 18.44 -2.61
C SER A 2 -15.80 17.18 -2.57
N GLN A 3 -15.52 16.58 -3.73
CA GLN A 3 -14.49 15.56 -3.84
C GLN A 3 -13.18 16.20 -3.40
N ASP A 4 -12.70 15.81 -2.21
CA ASP A 4 -11.43 16.21 -1.64
C ASP A 4 -10.33 15.74 -2.61
N HIS A 5 -10.00 16.60 -3.58
CA HIS A 5 -8.98 16.38 -4.60
C HIS A 5 -7.61 16.48 -3.92
N ARG A 6 -7.29 15.50 -3.06
CA ARG A 6 -5.94 15.37 -2.53
C ARG A 6 -5.00 15.18 -3.72
N PRO A 7 -3.92 15.98 -3.82
CA PRO A 7 -2.94 15.81 -4.87
C PRO A 7 -2.45 14.35 -4.91
N ARG A 8 -2.28 13.81 -6.12
CA ARG A 8 -1.82 12.42 -6.34
C ARG A 8 -0.55 12.11 -5.54
N SER A 9 0.35 13.08 -5.45
CA SER A 9 1.60 13.06 -4.67
C SER A 9 1.36 12.85 -3.17
N GLN A 10 0.32 13.47 -2.61
CA GLN A 10 -0.03 13.33 -1.19
C GLN A 10 -0.59 11.95 -0.88
N THR A 11 -1.43 11.40 -1.76
CA THR A 11 -1.95 10.03 -1.60
C THR A 11 -0.83 9.01 -1.67
N ARG A 12 0.11 9.17 -2.62
CA ARG A 12 1.30 8.33 -2.75
C ARG A 12 2.14 8.35 -1.47
N GLN A 13 2.44 9.54 -0.94
CA GLN A 13 3.22 9.66 0.29
C GLN A 13 2.52 9.00 1.48
N LEU A 14 1.21 9.20 1.65
CA LEU A 14 0.44 8.56 2.72
C LEU A 14 0.49 7.04 2.63
N MET A 15 0.44 6.47 1.42
CA MET A 15 0.55 5.02 1.22
C MET A 15 1.92 4.51 1.66
N ILE A 16 2.98 5.22 1.30
CA ILE A 16 4.35 4.88 1.72
C ILE A 16 4.44 4.93 3.24
N ASP A 17 3.97 6.00 3.87
CA ASP A 17 4.01 6.17 5.33
C ASP A 17 3.23 5.07 6.07
N ILE A 18 2.05 4.68 5.54
CA ILE A 18 1.23 3.60 6.11
C ILE A 18 1.98 2.26 6.09
N VAL A 19 2.63 1.94 4.96
CA VAL A 19 3.34 0.67 4.81
C VAL A 19 4.67 0.70 5.59
N ALA A 20 5.36 1.84 5.61
CA ALA A 20 6.62 2.02 6.35
C ALA A 20 6.46 1.89 7.87
N ARG A 21 5.35 2.40 8.42
CA ARG A 21 5.04 2.32 9.86
C ARG A 21 4.44 0.99 10.30
N SER A 22 4.18 0.08 9.36
CA SER A 22 3.59 -1.21 9.67
C SER A 22 4.67 -2.22 10.06
N GLU A 23 4.55 -2.80 11.24
CA GLU A 23 5.45 -3.87 11.73
C GLU A 23 5.36 -5.15 10.89
N ARG A 24 4.29 -5.30 10.12
CA ARG A 24 4.07 -6.44 9.22
C ARG A 24 3.72 -6.00 7.79
N PRO A 25 3.97 -6.84 6.78
CA PRO A 25 3.44 -6.63 5.45
C PRO A 25 1.91 -6.49 5.45
N LEU A 26 1.41 -5.61 4.59
CA LEU A 26 -0.01 -5.27 4.50
C LEU A 26 -0.61 -5.70 3.18
N THR A 27 -1.86 -6.14 3.18
CA THR A 27 -2.63 -6.35 1.96
C THR A 27 -3.06 -5.03 1.34
N ARG A 28 -3.40 -5.05 0.03
CA ARG A 28 -3.99 -3.88 -0.65
C ARG A 28 -5.21 -3.32 0.09
N THR A 29 -6.06 -4.20 0.59
CA THR A 29 -7.28 -3.81 1.33
C THR A 29 -6.93 -3.10 2.63
N GLU A 30 -5.96 -3.60 3.39
CA GLU A 30 -5.52 -2.98 4.63
C GLU A 30 -4.87 -1.61 4.41
N ILE A 31 -4.11 -1.43 3.32
CA ILE A 31 -3.51 -0.13 2.97
C ILE A 31 -4.62 0.88 2.65
N VAL A 32 -5.58 0.50 1.81
CA VAL A 32 -6.68 1.38 1.41
C VAL A 32 -7.61 1.72 2.57
N ASN A 33 -7.88 0.76 3.46
CA ASN A 33 -8.66 1.01 4.67
C ASN A 33 -7.97 2.02 5.59
N ARG A 34 -6.63 1.93 5.75
CA ARG A 34 -5.85 2.91 6.52
C ARG A 34 -5.77 4.30 5.87
N LEU A 35 -5.91 4.38 4.54
CA LEU A 35 -6.11 5.66 3.84
C LEU A 35 -7.51 6.26 4.06
N ASN A 36 -8.41 5.53 4.73
CA ASN A 36 -9.83 5.85 4.84
C ASN A 36 -10.50 6.06 3.47
N ARG A 37 -10.16 5.20 2.51
CA ARG A 37 -10.69 5.22 1.13
C ARG A 37 -11.33 3.89 0.77
N LYS A 38 -12.13 3.89 -0.30
CA LYS A 38 -12.59 2.66 -0.94
C LYS A 38 -11.54 2.16 -1.92
N LYS A 39 -11.46 0.85 -2.10
CA LYS A 39 -10.59 0.22 -3.09
C LYS A 39 -11.07 0.61 -4.49
N THR A 40 -10.26 1.37 -5.20
CA THR A 40 -10.50 1.80 -6.59
C THR A 40 -9.35 1.33 -7.48
N PRO A 41 -9.58 1.12 -8.78
CA PRO A 41 -8.52 0.75 -9.73
C PRO A 41 -7.31 1.70 -9.65
N HIS A 42 -7.57 3.01 -9.59
CA HIS A 42 -6.52 4.02 -9.47
C HIS A 42 -5.58 3.84 -8.26
N LEU A 43 -6.11 3.43 -7.09
CA LEU A 43 -5.27 3.17 -5.92
C LEU A 43 -4.46 1.88 -6.07
N ILE A 44 -5.00 0.89 -6.80
CA ILE A 44 -4.29 -0.34 -7.10
C ILE A 44 -3.15 -0.04 -8.06
N ASP A 45 -3.42 0.70 -9.14
CA ASP A 45 -2.41 1.13 -10.11
C ASP A 45 -1.29 1.93 -9.42
N MET A 46 -1.63 2.75 -8.42
CA MET A 46 -0.64 3.46 -7.62
C MET A 46 0.22 2.53 -6.75
N MET A 47 -0.34 1.46 -6.17
CA MET A 47 0.45 0.46 -5.45
C MET A 47 1.37 -0.31 -6.40
N ASP A 48 0.86 -0.68 -7.57
CA ASP A 48 1.64 -1.42 -8.56
C ASP A 48 2.78 -0.55 -9.13
N ALA A 49 2.53 0.74 -9.41
CA ALA A 49 3.58 1.69 -9.74
C ALA A 49 4.64 1.84 -8.63
N LEU A 50 4.24 1.87 -7.35
CA LEU A 50 5.19 1.89 -6.23
C LEU A 50 6.03 0.61 -6.14
N VAL A 51 5.51 -0.53 -6.59
CA VAL A 51 6.29 -1.78 -6.70
C VAL A 51 7.26 -1.70 -7.87
N ASP A 52 6.82 -1.22 -9.03
CA ASP A 52 7.64 -1.07 -10.23
C ASP A 52 8.78 -0.04 -10.02
N GLU A 53 8.52 1.01 -9.24
CA GLU A 53 9.50 2.01 -8.81
C GLU A 53 10.46 1.49 -7.72
N GLY A 54 10.27 0.27 -7.21
CA GLY A 54 11.10 -0.33 -6.17
C GLY A 54 10.85 0.19 -4.75
N VAL A 55 9.87 1.07 -4.56
CA VAL A 55 9.50 1.62 -3.24
C VAL A 55 8.81 0.57 -2.38
N PHE A 56 7.92 -0.23 -2.99
CA PHE A 56 7.25 -1.35 -2.36
C PHE A 56 7.85 -2.69 -2.82
N ARG A 57 7.83 -3.67 -1.92
CA ARG A 57 8.05 -5.08 -2.22
C ARG A 57 6.74 -5.82 -2.11
N ARG A 58 6.40 -6.57 -3.15
CA ARG A 58 5.25 -7.47 -3.18
C ARG A 58 5.70 -8.90 -2.91
N SER A 59 5.09 -9.55 -1.94
CA SER A 59 5.32 -10.95 -1.61
C SER A 59 4.01 -11.73 -1.57
N ILE A 60 4.06 -13.03 -1.82
CA ILE A 60 2.94 -13.94 -1.63
C ILE A 60 2.96 -14.41 -0.17
N HIS A 61 1.81 -14.36 0.49
CA HIS A 61 1.61 -14.86 1.84
C HIS A 61 0.41 -15.81 1.88
N THR A 62 0.56 -16.94 2.54
CA THR A 62 -0.53 -17.89 2.81
C THR A 62 -1.15 -17.53 4.14
N PHE A 63 -2.43 -17.16 4.13
CA PHE A 63 -3.19 -16.85 5.33
C PHE A 63 -3.59 -18.12 6.07
N ASN A 64 -4.01 -17.98 7.34
CA ASN A 64 -4.37 -19.10 8.23
C ASN A 64 -5.50 -20.01 7.70
N ASN A 65 -6.28 -19.52 6.73
CA ASN A 65 -7.35 -20.28 6.06
C ASN A 65 -6.87 -21.00 4.79
N GLY A 66 -5.56 -21.03 4.52
CA GLY A 66 -4.98 -21.66 3.33
C GLY A 66 -5.05 -20.81 2.05
N VAL A 67 -5.69 -19.63 2.10
CA VAL A 67 -5.76 -18.72 0.94
C VAL A 67 -4.42 -18.02 0.77
N THR A 68 -3.90 -17.95 -0.45
CA THR A 68 -2.71 -17.16 -0.78
C THR A 68 -3.10 -15.78 -1.29
N GLY A 69 -2.40 -14.74 -0.86
CA GLY A 69 -2.59 -13.40 -1.38
C GLY A 69 -1.33 -12.55 -1.35
N TYR A 70 -1.41 -11.38 -1.97
CA TYR A 70 -0.31 -10.43 -2.02
C TYR A 70 -0.29 -9.53 -0.78
N VAL A 71 0.89 -9.43 -0.18
CA VAL A 71 1.21 -8.47 0.86
C VAL A 71 2.34 -7.55 0.40
N TYR A 72 2.36 -6.35 0.95
CA TYR A 72 3.21 -5.24 0.55
C TYR A 72 3.98 -4.76 1.77
N SER A 73 5.29 -4.60 1.62
CA SER A 73 6.16 -3.93 2.57
C SER A 73 6.96 -2.84 1.85
N VAL A 74 7.55 -1.91 2.59
CA VAL A 74 8.51 -0.97 2.00
C VAL A 74 9.82 -1.69 1.69
N ALA A 75 10.49 -1.29 0.61
CA ALA A 75 11.88 -1.70 0.40
C ALA A 75 12.74 -1.14 1.54
N ARG A 76 13.82 -1.87 1.88
CA ARG A 76 14.70 -1.53 3.03
C ARG A 76 15.21 -0.08 2.99
N GLU A 77 15.39 0.48 1.81
CA GLU A 77 15.84 1.87 1.59
C GLU A 77 14.82 2.92 2.05
N TYR A 78 13.54 2.52 2.19
CA TYR A 78 12.42 3.35 2.63
C TYR A 78 11.88 2.95 4.02
N ALA A 79 12.39 1.84 4.59
CA ALA A 79 12.18 1.51 5.98
C ALA A 79 13.10 2.42 6.82
N ARG A 80 12.63 3.59 7.22
CA ARG A 80 13.38 4.45 8.14
C ARG A 80 13.60 3.69 9.47
N GLU A 81 14.83 3.74 9.95
CA GLU A 81 15.24 3.39 11.33
C GLU A 81 14.48 4.22 12.37
#